data_AF-A0A5B8J4S4-F1
#
_entry.id   AF-A0A5B8J4S4-F1
#
_cell.length_a   1.000
_cell.length_b   1.000
_cell.length_c   1.000
_cell.angle_alpha   90.00
_cell.angle_beta   90.00
_cell.angle_gamma   90.00
#
_symmetry.space_group_name_H-M   'P 1'
#
loop_
_entity.id
_entity.type
_entity.pdbx_description
1 polymer ?
#
loop_
_entity_poly.entity_id
_entity_poly.type
_entity_poly.pdbx_seq_one_letter_code
_entity_poly.pdbx_strand_id
1 'polypeptide(L)'
;MSPPATGPRPTSVSRARSAGGRPPASDDRRRTFPARAPRPDEGAAESWWGEAWVRALEDSALDAARLARGRAYARRGLVDAITVTPGRITAYVHGSRPRPYRTRVGLRTLSDGEWEDFLSTAAARPDHLAALLDRDMPRALAAVVDLLPGSGDLIPDCSCPDDGFPCKHAAALCYGTAGLLDQDPFVLFLLRGRGEQEILADLARRHALRSAAGRPASAAGAAAVPEPLPTVPAESVLNTRRRPGVLPPPFPVPPEPGRPPACPELPGAPDPLALDLLATEAVHRAHALLTTGTDPVAGLTEWQDTVRLAAAHPGAGLTASSRTLYRDLAAATGRTAGEIARAVAAWRQGGQAALAVLEEPWDPPAGPFDRAGPALVAAGFPGFRPRRNHLSTPALQLRLGRDGRWYGYESDPGREEWWPRGIPAADPVAAATRLLGR
;
A
#
# COMPACT_ATOMS: atom_id res chain seq x y z
N MET A 1 -11.27 -52.71 61.81
CA MET A 1 -10.94 -51.28 61.86
C MET A 1 -10.41 -50.88 60.50
N SER A 2 -11.31 -50.35 59.67
CA SER A 2 -11.04 -49.86 58.31
C SER A 2 -11.67 -48.46 58.21
N PRO A 3 -10.95 -47.45 57.68
CA PRO A 3 -11.44 -46.08 57.63
C PRO A 3 -12.38 -45.84 56.43
N PRO A 4 -13.20 -44.77 56.46
CA PRO A 4 -14.22 -44.52 55.46
C PRO A 4 -13.70 -43.81 54.21
N ALA A 5 -14.38 -44.09 53.10
CA ALA A 5 -14.15 -43.55 51.77
C ALA A 5 -14.44 -42.04 51.67
N THR A 6 -13.55 -41.33 50.98
CA THR A 6 -13.63 -39.91 50.65
C THR A 6 -14.45 -39.70 49.38
N GLY A 7 -15.48 -38.85 49.45
CA GLY A 7 -16.29 -38.42 48.30
C GLY A 7 -15.57 -37.40 47.41
N PRO A 8 -15.99 -37.24 46.13
CA PRO A 8 -15.31 -36.37 45.18
C PRO A 8 -15.69 -34.90 45.37
N ARG A 9 -14.68 -34.02 45.27
CA ARG A 9 -14.80 -32.54 45.28
C ARG A 9 -15.39 -32.03 43.95
N PRO A 10 -16.16 -30.93 43.95
CA PRO A 10 -16.71 -30.34 42.74
C PRO A 10 -15.62 -29.60 41.95
N THR A 11 -15.56 -29.86 40.65
CA THR A 11 -14.70 -29.19 39.67
C THR A 11 -15.29 -27.82 39.31
N SER A 12 -14.59 -26.75 39.66
CA SER A 12 -14.89 -25.40 39.19
C SER A 12 -14.47 -25.25 37.72
N VAL A 13 -15.45 -25.18 36.83
CA VAL A 13 -15.24 -24.86 35.42
C VAL A 13 -15.01 -23.35 35.30
N SER A 14 -13.74 -22.94 35.30
CA SER A 14 -13.35 -21.57 34.94
C SER A 14 -13.65 -21.33 33.46
N ARG A 15 -14.66 -20.49 33.20
CA ARG A 15 -14.93 -19.88 31.89
C ARG A 15 -13.69 -19.11 31.41
N ALA A 16 -12.95 -19.70 30.47
CA ALA A 16 -11.96 -18.99 29.69
C ALA A 16 -12.68 -17.93 28.84
N ARG A 17 -12.58 -16.67 29.27
CA ARG A 17 -12.88 -15.53 28.41
C ARG A 17 -11.81 -15.51 27.32
N SER A 18 -12.21 -15.84 26.10
CA SER A 18 -11.40 -15.62 24.90
C SER A 18 -11.13 -14.12 24.77
N ALA A 19 -10.02 -13.67 25.33
CA ALA A 19 -9.46 -12.37 25.03
C ALA A 19 -9.13 -12.35 23.55
N GLY A 20 -9.75 -11.43 22.80
CA GLY A 20 -9.41 -11.15 21.42
C GLY A 20 -7.93 -10.80 21.34
N GLY A 21 -7.13 -11.78 20.90
CA GLY A 21 -5.74 -11.55 20.56
C GLY A 21 -5.71 -10.60 19.38
N ARG A 22 -5.17 -9.41 19.61
CA ARG A 22 -4.62 -8.56 18.55
C ARG A 22 -3.73 -9.46 17.67
N PRO A 23 -3.86 -9.44 16.33
CA PRO A 23 -2.95 -10.20 15.48
C PRO A 23 -1.51 -9.82 15.86
N PRO A 24 -0.55 -10.76 15.84
CA PRO A 24 0.84 -10.42 16.13
C PRO A 24 1.23 -9.26 15.24
N ALA A 25 1.80 -8.20 15.85
CA ALA A 25 2.45 -7.15 15.08
C ALA A 25 3.37 -7.86 14.07
N SER A 26 3.21 -7.55 12.79
CA SER A 26 4.15 -7.98 11.75
C SER A 26 5.56 -7.81 12.28
N ASP A 27 6.43 -8.82 12.09
CA ASP A 27 7.84 -8.79 12.47
C ASP A 27 8.60 -7.83 11.52
N ASP A 28 8.24 -6.54 11.58
CA ASP A 28 8.86 -5.44 10.82
C ASP A 28 10.27 -5.12 11.35
N ARG A 29 10.69 -5.79 12.43
CA ARG A 29 12.03 -5.70 13.02
C ARG A 29 12.99 -6.78 12.51
N ARG A 30 12.62 -7.49 11.44
CA ARG A 30 13.49 -8.43 10.76
C ARG A 30 13.21 -8.43 9.26
N ARG A 31 14.27 -8.23 8.46
CA ARG A 31 14.19 -8.37 6.99
C ARG A 31 15.29 -9.30 6.50
N THR A 32 14.95 -10.23 5.62
CA THR A 32 15.91 -11.12 4.97
C THR A 32 15.89 -10.88 3.48
N PHE A 33 17.06 -10.56 2.93
CA PHE A 33 17.28 -10.31 1.51
C PHE A 33 17.90 -11.56 0.90
N PRO A 34 17.42 -12.04 -0.26
CA PRO A 34 18.02 -13.20 -0.92
C PRO A 34 19.46 -12.91 -1.34
N ALA A 35 20.24 -13.97 -1.54
CA ALA A 35 21.61 -13.84 -2.05
C ALA A 35 21.59 -13.08 -3.40
N ARG A 36 22.46 -12.07 -3.53
CA ARG A 36 22.52 -11.24 -4.74
C ARG A 36 23.25 -12.00 -5.84
N ALA A 37 22.74 -11.90 -7.07
CA ALA A 37 23.40 -12.48 -8.23
C ALA A 37 24.80 -11.86 -8.45
N PRO A 38 25.77 -12.59 -9.02
CA PRO A 38 27.11 -12.05 -9.28
C PRO A 38 27.06 -10.85 -10.23
N ARG A 39 27.77 -9.78 -9.89
CA ARG A 39 27.87 -8.55 -10.69
C ARG A 39 29.30 -8.03 -10.70
N PRO A 40 30.11 -8.40 -11.71
CA PRO A 40 31.54 -8.07 -11.75
C PRO A 40 31.83 -6.58 -11.97
N ASP A 41 30.92 -5.86 -12.65
CA ASP A 41 31.14 -4.50 -13.15
C ASP A 41 30.53 -3.37 -12.30
N GLU A 42 29.81 -3.70 -11.23
CA GLU A 42 29.16 -2.69 -10.36
C GLU A 42 30.14 -2.08 -9.33
N GLY A 43 29.98 -0.78 -9.08
CA GLY A 43 30.56 -0.08 -7.94
C GLY A 43 30.13 -0.70 -6.60
N ALA A 44 30.81 -0.37 -5.50
CA ALA A 44 30.40 -0.87 -4.19
C ALA A 44 29.19 -0.14 -3.61
N ALA A 45 28.96 1.09 -4.03
CA ALA A 45 27.78 1.88 -3.73
C ALA A 45 27.50 2.88 -4.86
N GLU A 46 26.23 3.20 -5.09
CA GLU A 46 25.78 4.21 -6.07
C GLU A 46 25.17 5.43 -5.38
N SER A 47 24.54 5.22 -4.23
CA SER A 47 23.95 6.29 -3.43
C SER A 47 24.98 6.94 -2.52
N TRP A 48 24.78 8.21 -2.17
CA TRP A 48 25.70 8.91 -1.29
C TRP A 48 25.74 8.32 0.14
N TRP A 49 24.65 7.70 0.61
CA TRP A 49 24.59 7.03 1.91
C TRP A 49 25.21 5.63 1.88
N GLY A 50 25.07 4.91 0.76
CA GLY A 50 25.82 3.69 0.49
C GLY A 50 27.33 3.97 0.43
N GLU A 51 27.75 5.08 -0.20
CA GLU A 51 29.14 5.52 -0.20
C GLU A 51 29.63 5.83 1.23
N ALA A 52 28.83 6.52 2.04
CA ALA A 52 29.19 6.82 3.42
C ALA A 52 29.36 5.52 4.25
N TRP A 53 28.50 4.53 4.05
CA TRP A 53 28.65 3.20 4.65
C TRP A 53 29.95 2.50 4.22
N VAL A 54 30.27 2.55 2.91
CA VAL A 54 31.52 1.98 2.38
C VAL A 54 32.73 2.70 2.94
N ARG A 55 32.70 4.04 3.03
CA ARG A 55 33.78 4.82 3.65
C ARG A 55 33.99 4.44 5.11
N ALA A 56 32.92 4.29 5.89
CA ALA A 56 33.02 3.83 7.28
C ALA A 56 33.74 2.48 7.41
N LEU A 57 33.48 1.55 6.49
CA LEU A 57 34.20 0.27 6.42
C LEU A 57 35.68 0.47 6.07
N GLU A 58 35.96 1.25 5.04
CA GLU A 58 37.30 1.41 4.47
C GLU A 58 38.23 2.19 5.38
N ASP A 59 37.72 3.25 6.02
CA ASP A 59 38.43 4.08 6.99
C ASP A 59 38.71 3.33 8.31
N SER A 60 38.01 2.22 8.57
CA SER A 60 38.25 1.36 9.73
C SER A 60 39.28 0.27 9.44
N ALA A 61 39.61 0.02 8.17
CA ALA A 61 40.43 -1.11 7.76
C ALA A 61 41.89 -0.72 7.61
N LEU A 62 42.78 -1.54 8.19
CA LEU A 62 44.23 -1.32 8.12
C LEU A 62 44.90 -1.96 6.89
N ASP A 63 44.16 -2.79 6.13
CA ASP A 63 44.71 -3.59 5.02
C ASP A 63 43.80 -3.50 3.78
N ALA A 64 44.26 -2.72 2.78
CA ALA A 64 43.59 -2.54 1.51
C ALA A 64 43.47 -3.84 0.69
N ALA A 65 44.40 -4.78 0.83
CA ALA A 65 44.34 -6.06 0.11
C ALA A 65 43.25 -6.97 0.71
N ARG A 66 42.98 -6.90 2.02
CA ARG A 66 41.84 -7.57 2.66
C ARG A 66 40.51 -7.01 2.14
N LEU A 67 40.39 -5.69 2.03
CA LEU A 67 39.20 -5.03 1.46
C LEU A 67 38.97 -5.43 0.00
N ALA A 68 40.02 -5.40 -0.83
CA ALA A 68 39.93 -5.80 -2.24
C ALA A 68 39.41 -7.23 -2.39
N ARG A 69 39.88 -8.17 -1.56
CA ARG A 69 39.35 -9.54 -1.53
C ARG A 69 37.88 -9.55 -1.12
N GLY A 70 37.51 -8.87 -0.02
CA GLY A 70 36.13 -8.80 0.44
C GLY A 70 35.17 -8.26 -0.63
N ARG A 71 35.57 -7.20 -1.33
CA ARG A 71 34.81 -6.65 -2.47
C ARG A 71 34.62 -7.68 -3.58
N ALA A 72 35.66 -8.45 -3.91
CA ALA A 72 35.58 -9.51 -4.90
C ALA A 72 34.63 -10.66 -4.45
N TYR A 73 34.61 -11.02 -3.16
CA TYR A 73 33.65 -11.99 -2.63
C TYR A 73 32.19 -11.52 -2.78
N ALA A 74 31.92 -10.26 -2.45
CA ALA A 74 30.58 -9.67 -2.62
C ALA A 74 30.14 -9.70 -4.10
N ARG A 75 31.01 -9.22 -5.01
CA ARG A 75 30.72 -9.20 -6.47
C ARG A 75 30.49 -10.57 -7.08
N ARG A 76 31.13 -11.61 -6.54
CA ARG A 76 30.98 -13.00 -7.02
C ARG A 76 29.74 -13.70 -6.47
N GLY A 77 28.90 -13.03 -5.68
CA GLY A 77 27.71 -13.64 -5.07
C GLY A 77 28.06 -14.68 -4.00
N LEU A 78 29.19 -14.52 -3.30
CA LEU A 78 29.63 -15.46 -2.25
C LEU A 78 29.07 -15.12 -0.86
N VAL A 79 28.13 -14.17 -0.79
CA VAL A 79 27.36 -13.83 0.41
C VAL A 79 25.95 -14.39 0.19
N ASP A 80 25.52 -15.29 1.07
CA ASP A 80 24.17 -15.86 1.05
C ASP A 80 23.13 -14.79 1.45
N ALA A 81 21.89 -15.21 1.72
CA ALA A 81 20.84 -14.32 2.19
C ALA A 81 21.29 -13.49 3.40
N ILE A 82 21.07 -12.18 3.31
CA ILE A 82 21.45 -11.21 4.34
C ILE A 82 20.22 -10.94 5.21
N THR A 83 20.32 -11.20 6.50
CA THR A 83 19.27 -10.87 7.48
C THR A 83 19.68 -9.63 8.27
N VAL A 84 18.81 -8.64 8.30
CA VAL A 84 18.95 -7.39 9.05
C VAL A 84 17.95 -7.36 10.19
N THR A 85 18.45 -7.00 11.37
CA THR A 85 17.70 -6.79 12.61
C THR A 85 18.25 -5.54 13.32
N PRO A 86 17.54 -4.94 14.28
CA PRO A 86 18.08 -3.88 15.13
C PRO A 86 19.51 -4.18 15.62
N GLY A 87 20.43 -3.31 15.24
CA GLY A 87 21.85 -3.31 15.60
C GLY A 87 22.69 -4.42 14.98
N ARG A 88 22.15 -5.25 14.08
CA ARG A 88 22.88 -6.41 13.55
C ARG A 88 22.47 -6.83 12.14
N ILE A 89 23.48 -7.02 11.31
CA ILE A 89 23.42 -7.71 10.02
C ILE A 89 24.03 -9.11 10.19
N THR A 90 23.44 -10.14 9.59
CA THR A 90 23.96 -11.51 9.62
C THR A 90 23.82 -12.17 8.25
N ALA A 91 24.86 -12.87 7.81
CA ALA A 91 24.83 -13.70 6.62
C ALA A 91 25.80 -14.88 6.76
N TYR A 92 25.65 -15.86 5.88
CA TYR A 92 26.67 -16.87 5.63
C TYR A 92 27.53 -16.45 4.43
N VAL A 93 28.85 -16.55 4.57
CA VAL A 93 29.79 -16.15 3.52
C VAL A 93 30.65 -17.34 3.13
N HIS A 94 30.63 -17.68 1.84
CA HIS A 94 31.42 -18.76 1.27
C HIS A 94 32.91 -18.37 1.24
N GLY A 95 33.77 -19.33 1.57
CA GLY A 95 35.22 -19.12 1.60
C GLY A 95 35.96 -20.37 1.12
N SER A 96 37.13 -20.63 1.69
CA SER A 96 37.93 -21.80 1.32
C SER A 96 37.44 -23.11 1.93
N ARG A 97 36.62 -23.07 2.99
CA ARG A 97 36.04 -24.26 3.62
C ARG A 97 34.71 -24.65 2.97
N PRO A 98 34.37 -25.95 2.92
CA PRO A 98 33.06 -26.40 2.41
C PRO A 98 31.87 -25.84 3.19
N ARG A 99 32.03 -25.60 4.50
CA ARG A 99 31.00 -24.97 5.34
C ARG A 99 31.19 -23.44 5.31
N PRO A 100 30.16 -22.66 4.94
CA PRO A 100 30.22 -21.20 4.95
C PRO A 100 30.50 -20.64 6.35
N TYR A 101 31.16 -19.48 6.42
CA TYR A 101 31.41 -18.78 7.66
C TYR A 101 30.19 -18.00 8.09
N ARG A 102 29.84 -18.06 9.38
CA ARG A 102 28.82 -17.20 9.96
C ARG A 102 29.44 -15.83 10.20
N THR A 103 28.92 -14.83 9.52
CA THR A 103 29.44 -13.46 9.56
C THR A 103 28.35 -12.52 10.06
N ARG A 104 28.74 -11.63 10.97
CA ARG A 104 27.89 -10.61 11.56
C ARG A 104 28.59 -9.27 11.50
N VAL A 105 27.82 -8.22 11.34
CA VAL A 105 28.27 -6.83 11.49
C VAL A 105 27.30 -6.15 12.43
N GLY A 106 27.82 -5.65 13.55
CA GLY A 106 27.09 -4.86 14.51
C GLY A 106 27.16 -3.37 14.18
N LEU A 107 26.09 -2.65 14.50
CA LEU A 107 26.06 -1.19 14.51
C LEU A 107 25.22 -0.73 15.71
N ARG A 108 25.60 0.38 16.34
CA ARG A 108 24.84 0.96 17.45
C ARG A 108 23.43 1.36 17.01
N THR A 109 22.41 0.94 17.77
CA THR A 109 21.04 1.44 17.60
C THR A 109 20.91 2.86 18.16
N LEU A 110 20.06 3.66 17.54
CA LEU A 110 19.71 4.97 18.07
C LEU A 110 18.82 4.79 19.32
N SER A 111 19.01 5.66 20.30
CA SER A 111 18.15 5.81 21.47
C SER A 111 16.77 6.33 21.08
N ASP A 112 15.80 6.22 22.00
CA ASP A 112 14.45 6.76 21.76
C ASP A 112 14.48 8.30 21.56
N GLY A 113 15.40 9.02 22.21
CA GLY A 113 15.59 10.46 22.02
C GLY A 113 16.14 10.82 20.65
N GLU A 114 17.18 10.10 20.19
CA GLU A 114 17.69 10.26 18.82
C GLU A 114 16.61 9.94 17.77
N TRP A 115 15.80 8.90 18.00
CA TRP A 115 14.66 8.60 17.14
C TRP A 115 13.59 9.69 17.15
N GLU A 116 13.30 10.28 18.31
CA GLU A 116 12.37 11.41 18.44
C GLU A 116 12.85 12.62 17.63
N ASP A 117 14.14 12.97 17.73
CA ASP A 117 14.72 14.09 16.99
C ASP A 117 14.68 13.85 15.48
N PHE A 118 15.05 12.64 15.05
CA PHE A 118 14.96 12.21 13.66
C PHE A 118 13.52 12.30 13.13
N LEU A 119 12.56 11.69 13.83
CA LEU A 119 11.16 11.63 13.42
C LEU A 119 10.48 13.01 13.48
N SER A 120 10.86 13.85 14.44
CA SER A 120 10.38 15.23 14.54
C SER A 120 10.84 16.07 13.35
N THR A 121 12.11 15.93 12.94
CA THR A 121 12.71 16.63 11.80
C THR A 121 12.19 16.11 10.47
N ALA A 122 12.05 14.79 10.34
CA ALA A 122 11.42 14.15 9.17
C ALA A 122 9.97 14.58 9.01
N ALA A 123 9.22 14.68 10.11
CA ALA A 123 7.85 15.16 10.03
C ALA A 123 7.75 16.69 9.85
N ALA A 124 8.83 17.44 10.04
CA ALA A 124 8.77 18.92 10.05
C ALA A 124 8.62 19.48 8.65
N ARG A 125 8.99 18.69 7.64
CA ARG A 125 8.90 19.07 6.24
C ARG A 125 8.35 17.89 5.41
N PRO A 126 7.25 18.08 4.66
CA PRO A 126 6.64 17.00 3.88
C PRO A 126 7.55 16.41 2.78
N ASP A 127 8.49 17.18 2.25
CA ASP A 127 9.49 16.73 1.26
C ASP A 127 10.41 15.64 1.80
N HIS A 128 10.71 15.66 3.10
CA HIS A 128 11.47 14.59 3.74
C HIS A 128 10.72 13.26 3.74
N LEU A 129 9.41 13.27 4.03
CA LEU A 129 8.59 12.06 3.96
C LEU A 129 8.46 11.56 2.52
N ALA A 130 8.23 12.47 1.56
CA ALA A 130 8.16 12.11 0.15
C ALA A 130 9.46 11.43 -0.33
N ALA A 131 10.62 12.02 -0.02
CA ALA A 131 11.92 11.44 -0.36
C ALA A 131 12.11 10.04 0.23
N LEU A 132 11.73 9.83 1.50
CA LEU A 132 11.80 8.51 2.13
C LEU A 132 10.88 7.48 1.44
N LEU A 133 9.67 7.88 1.03
CA LEU A 133 8.75 7.01 0.29
C LEU A 133 9.32 6.61 -1.09
N ASP A 134 10.06 7.52 -1.73
CA ASP A 134 10.81 7.28 -2.97
C ASP A 134 12.13 6.51 -2.76
N ARG A 135 12.38 6.03 -1.53
CA ARG A 135 13.61 5.32 -1.14
C ARG A 135 14.88 6.16 -1.27
N ASP A 136 14.75 7.47 -1.16
CA ASP A 136 15.87 8.42 -1.09
C ASP A 136 16.16 8.81 0.37
N MET A 137 17.43 9.09 0.68
CA MET A 137 17.87 9.58 1.99
C MET A 137 18.19 11.08 1.91
N PRO A 138 17.34 11.96 2.45
CA PRO A 138 17.66 13.38 2.56
C PRO A 138 18.90 13.59 3.43
N ARG A 139 19.90 14.33 2.92
CA ARG A 139 21.11 14.70 3.69
C ARG A 139 20.79 15.44 4.97
N ALA A 140 19.75 16.28 4.93
CA ALA A 140 19.27 17.02 6.09
C ALA A 140 18.81 16.09 7.22
N LEU A 141 18.19 14.94 6.91
CA LEU A 141 17.77 13.97 7.91
C LEU A 141 18.92 13.15 8.48
N ALA A 142 19.83 12.73 7.61
CA ALA A 142 21.00 11.97 8.05
C ALA A 142 21.98 12.78 8.92
N ALA A 143 21.87 14.11 8.92
CA ALA A 143 22.67 15.01 9.75
C ALA A 143 22.06 15.32 11.13
N VAL A 144 20.79 14.96 11.36
CA VAL A 144 20.10 15.23 12.64
C VAL A 144 20.66 14.39 13.77
N VAL A 145 20.99 13.15 13.44
CA VAL A 145 21.55 12.15 14.34
C VAL A 145 22.72 11.48 13.64
N ASP A 146 23.57 10.77 14.38
CA ASP A 146 24.64 9.94 13.81
C ASP A 146 24.05 8.69 13.12
N LEU A 147 23.27 8.91 12.06
CA LEU A 147 22.51 7.88 11.35
C LEU A 147 23.45 7.00 10.53
N LEU A 148 24.41 7.61 9.84
CA LEU A 148 25.44 6.90 9.08
C LEU A 148 26.58 6.50 10.01
N PRO A 149 27.17 5.32 9.83
CA PRO A 149 28.32 4.92 10.64
C PRO A 149 29.55 5.79 10.32
N GLY A 150 30.35 6.08 11.34
CA GLY A 150 31.71 6.59 11.20
C GLY A 150 32.76 5.48 11.18
N SER A 151 34.04 5.88 11.12
CA SER A 151 35.16 4.93 11.29
C SER A 151 35.12 4.31 12.69
N GLY A 152 35.21 2.99 12.76
CA GLY A 152 35.14 2.19 13.98
C GLY A 152 33.74 1.76 14.43
N ASP A 153 32.67 2.31 13.84
CA ASP A 153 31.29 2.02 14.27
C ASP A 153 30.79 0.65 13.82
N LEU A 154 31.32 0.14 12.72
CA LEU A 154 30.99 -1.18 12.19
C LEU A 154 31.79 -2.23 12.97
N ILE A 155 31.09 -3.08 13.73
CA ILE A 155 31.72 -4.10 14.57
C ILE A 155 31.61 -5.47 13.88
N PRO A 156 32.63 -5.90 13.12
CA PRO A 156 32.65 -7.21 12.47
C PRO A 156 32.84 -8.34 13.48
N ASP A 157 32.09 -9.42 13.29
CA ASP A 157 32.27 -10.68 14.01
C ASP A 157 32.10 -11.84 13.01
N CYS A 158 33.13 -12.66 12.85
CA CYS A 158 33.12 -13.73 11.86
C CYS A 158 33.72 -15.01 12.42
N SER A 159 33.10 -16.15 12.14
CA SER A 159 33.59 -17.46 12.58
C SER A 159 34.83 -17.97 11.82
N CYS A 160 35.55 -17.09 11.10
CA CYS A 160 36.76 -17.46 10.37
C CYS A 160 37.99 -17.31 11.25
N PRO A 161 39.07 -18.07 11.00
CA PRO A 161 40.30 -17.98 11.79
C PRO A 161 41.18 -16.76 11.46
N ASP A 162 40.70 -15.83 10.61
CA ASP A 162 41.40 -14.59 10.24
C ASP A 162 41.16 -13.55 11.35
N ASP A 163 42.24 -13.09 11.97
CA ASP A 163 42.26 -12.08 13.04
C ASP A 163 42.22 -10.64 12.51
N GLY A 164 42.12 -10.48 11.18
CA GLY A 164 41.99 -9.17 10.55
C GLY A 164 40.70 -8.43 10.92
N PHE A 165 40.84 -7.10 11.04
CA PHE A 165 39.74 -6.20 11.35
C PHE A 165 39.53 -5.18 10.20
N PRO A 166 38.44 -5.31 9.41
CA PRO A 166 37.59 -6.49 9.26
C PRO A 166 38.29 -7.61 8.47
N CYS A 167 37.88 -8.86 8.69
CA CYS A 167 38.30 -9.97 7.83
C CYS A 167 37.62 -9.86 6.45
N LYS A 168 38.13 -10.57 5.44
CA LYS A 168 37.57 -10.52 4.08
C LYS A 168 36.08 -10.89 4.00
N HIS A 169 35.58 -11.77 4.88
CA HIS A 169 34.17 -12.18 4.90
C HIS A 169 33.27 -11.08 5.48
N ALA A 170 33.71 -10.42 6.56
CA ALA A 170 33.00 -9.28 7.13
C ALA A 170 33.00 -8.09 6.16
N ALA A 171 34.13 -7.82 5.50
CA ALA A 171 34.18 -6.84 4.43
C ALA A 171 33.21 -7.19 3.28
N ALA A 172 33.14 -8.46 2.86
CA ALA A 172 32.18 -8.91 1.85
C ALA A 172 30.72 -8.68 2.27
N LEU A 173 30.37 -8.94 3.53
CA LEU A 173 29.05 -8.65 4.06
C LEU A 173 28.75 -7.14 4.06
N CYS A 174 29.71 -6.30 4.46
CA CYS A 174 29.55 -4.84 4.42
C CYS A 174 29.36 -4.31 3.00
N TYR A 175 30.14 -4.77 2.02
CA TYR A 175 29.94 -4.41 0.61
C TYR A 175 28.61 -4.93 0.05
N GLY A 176 28.20 -6.15 0.39
CA GLY A 176 26.88 -6.67 0.01
C GLY A 176 25.74 -5.85 0.61
N THR A 177 25.92 -5.36 1.84
CA THR A 177 24.95 -4.50 2.53
C THR A 177 24.88 -3.11 1.90
N ALA A 178 25.99 -2.54 1.44
CA ALA A 178 26.00 -1.24 0.75
C ALA A 178 25.04 -1.23 -0.45
N GLY A 179 25.04 -2.30 -1.24
CA GLY A 179 24.09 -2.44 -2.36
C GLY A 179 22.64 -2.68 -1.96
N LEU A 180 22.35 -3.09 -0.72
CA LEU A 180 20.98 -3.10 -0.16
C LEU A 180 20.58 -1.69 0.29
N LEU A 181 21.51 -0.96 0.91
CA LEU A 181 21.30 0.42 1.32
C LEU A 181 20.99 1.31 0.11
N ASP A 182 21.72 1.16 -1.00
CA ASP A 182 21.47 1.90 -2.25
C ASP A 182 20.03 1.76 -2.76
N GLN A 183 19.42 0.60 -2.56
CA GLN A 183 18.06 0.33 -3.02
C GLN A 183 17.00 0.78 -2.02
N ASP A 184 17.32 0.76 -0.73
CA ASP A 184 16.34 1.00 0.33
C ASP A 184 17.00 1.53 1.63
N PRO A 185 16.88 2.83 1.94
CA PRO A 185 17.42 3.42 3.17
C PRO A 185 16.75 2.88 4.44
N PHE A 186 15.57 2.25 4.36
CA PHE A 186 14.93 1.62 5.51
C PHE A 186 15.70 0.43 6.07
N VAL A 187 16.62 -0.13 5.29
CA VAL A 187 17.57 -1.12 5.80
C VAL A 187 18.49 -0.50 6.86
N LEU A 188 18.93 0.75 6.68
CA LEU A 188 19.72 1.48 7.68
C LEU A 188 18.89 1.81 8.91
N PHE A 189 17.63 2.24 8.72
CA PHE A 189 16.75 2.53 9.84
C PHE A 189 16.45 1.30 10.70
N LEU A 190 16.22 0.16 10.04
CA LEU A 190 16.05 -1.13 10.71
C LEU A 190 17.30 -1.48 11.52
N LEU A 191 18.48 -1.32 10.92
CA LEU A 191 19.75 -1.52 11.61
C LEU A 191 19.92 -0.54 12.78
N ARG A 192 19.41 0.68 12.68
CA ARG A 192 19.40 1.68 13.75
C ARG A 192 18.28 1.50 14.77
N GLY A 193 17.38 0.55 14.57
CA GLY A 193 16.50 0.01 15.61
C GLY A 193 14.99 0.08 15.35
N ARG A 194 14.53 0.69 14.26
CA ARG A 194 13.10 0.84 13.94
C ARG A 194 12.77 0.27 12.58
N GLY A 195 11.67 -0.47 12.49
CA GLY A 195 11.17 -1.03 11.23
C GLY A 195 10.52 0.02 10.32
N GLU A 196 10.27 -0.35 9.07
CA GLU A 196 9.68 0.54 8.07
C GLU A 196 8.25 0.94 8.43
N GLN A 197 7.41 -0.02 8.78
CA GLN A 197 6.04 0.23 9.19
C GLN A 197 5.98 1.05 10.48
N GLU A 198 6.90 0.80 11.40
CA GLU A 198 7.03 1.58 12.64
C GLU A 198 7.31 3.06 12.36
N ILE A 199 8.27 3.36 11.47
CA ILE A 199 8.65 4.72 11.09
C ILE A 199 7.53 5.41 10.31
N LEU A 200 6.99 4.74 9.28
CA LEU A 200 5.95 5.33 8.44
C LEU A 200 4.66 5.61 9.23
N ALA A 201 4.28 4.72 10.14
CA ALA A 201 3.12 4.94 11.01
C ALA A 201 3.34 6.13 11.96
N ASP A 202 4.56 6.28 12.50
CA ASP A 202 4.90 7.40 13.37
C ASP A 202 4.91 8.74 12.63
N LEU A 203 5.52 8.78 11.44
CA LEU A 203 5.54 9.96 10.58
C LEU A 203 4.13 10.35 10.12
N ALA A 204 3.30 9.39 9.71
CA ALA A 204 1.91 9.64 9.34
C ALA A 204 1.10 10.22 10.51
N ARG A 205 1.27 9.66 11.71
CA ARG A 205 0.64 10.19 12.93
C ARG A 205 1.08 11.61 13.25
N ARG A 206 2.37 11.92 13.14
CA ARG A 206 2.90 13.28 13.41
C ARG A 206 2.40 14.30 12.40
N HIS A 207 2.34 13.95 11.12
CA HIS A 207 1.77 14.81 10.09
C HIS A 207 0.29 15.07 10.36
N ALA A 208 -0.51 14.03 10.64
CA ALA A 208 -1.93 14.20 10.98
C ALA A 208 -2.14 15.13 12.20
N LEU A 209 -1.32 15.00 13.25
CA LEU A 209 -1.38 15.88 14.41
C LEU A 209 -0.96 17.33 14.10
N ARG A 210 0.01 17.53 13.21
CA ARG A 210 0.45 18.87 12.77
C ARG A 210 -0.60 19.54 11.88
N SER A 211 -1.18 18.81 10.95
CA SER A 211 -2.28 19.28 10.09
C SER A 211 -3.52 19.63 10.92
N ALA A 212 -3.86 18.83 11.95
CA ALA A 212 -4.95 19.15 12.87
C ALA A 212 -4.69 20.36 13.79
N ALA A 213 -3.42 20.65 14.09
CA ALA A 213 -3.03 21.74 14.99
C ALA A 213 -2.88 23.12 14.30
N GLY A 214 -3.07 23.21 12.97
CA GLY A 214 -3.03 24.48 12.23
C GLY A 214 -1.76 25.31 12.40
N ARG A 215 -0.65 24.70 12.87
CA ARG A 215 0.60 25.42 13.10
C ARG A 215 1.34 25.58 11.77
N PRO A 216 1.56 26.80 11.25
CA PRO A 216 2.50 26.99 10.17
C PRO A 216 3.87 26.51 10.65
N ALA A 217 4.57 25.74 9.80
CA ALA A 217 5.94 25.33 10.06
C ALA A 217 6.76 26.58 10.40
N SER A 218 7.26 26.66 11.63
CA SER A 218 8.12 27.78 12.03
C SER A 218 9.36 27.77 11.13
N ALA A 219 9.59 28.90 10.48
CA ALA A 219 10.80 29.21 9.76
C ALA A 219 12.03 28.98 10.65
N ALA A 220 12.71 27.85 10.45
CA ALA A 220 14.05 27.60 10.95
C ALA A 220 14.72 26.61 9.99
N GLY A 221 15.49 27.17 9.05
CA GLY A 221 16.17 26.43 7.99
C GLY A 221 15.81 26.98 6.61
N ALA A 222 16.36 28.16 6.30
CA ALA A 222 16.43 28.67 4.94
C ALA A 222 17.33 27.73 4.10
N ALA A 223 16.80 26.59 3.67
CA ALA A 223 17.23 26.00 2.42
C ALA A 223 16.73 26.94 1.33
N ALA A 224 17.67 27.45 0.52
CA ALA A 224 17.42 28.38 -0.56
C ALA A 224 16.11 28.02 -1.26
N VAL A 225 15.15 28.94 -1.21
CA VAL A 225 14.06 28.99 -2.18
C VAL A 225 14.75 28.83 -3.53
N PRO A 226 14.45 27.80 -4.34
CA PRO A 226 14.92 27.78 -5.73
C PRO A 226 14.56 29.15 -6.28
N GLU A 227 15.53 29.88 -6.85
CA GLU A 227 15.24 31.22 -7.36
C GLU A 227 13.90 31.16 -8.09
N PRO A 228 12.93 32.02 -7.72
CA PRO A 228 11.62 31.98 -8.33
C PRO A 228 11.86 31.99 -9.83
N LEU A 229 11.51 30.88 -10.48
CA LEU A 229 11.61 30.77 -11.94
C LEU A 229 11.03 32.07 -12.48
N PRO A 230 11.70 32.76 -13.41
CA PRO A 230 11.24 34.06 -13.88
C PRO A 230 9.78 33.91 -14.33
N THR A 231 8.88 34.40 -13.49
CA THR A 231 7.44 34.32 -13.71
C THR A 231 7.00 35.66 -14.25
N VAL A 232 6.07 35.61 -15.20
CA VAL A 232 5.45 36.79 -15.77
C VAL A 232 3.98 36.74 -15.33
N PRO A 233 3.39 37.83 -14.81
CA PRO A 233 1.97 37.85 -14.48
C PRO A 233 1.14 37.35 -15.66
N ALA A 234 0.19 36.43 -15.45
CA ALA A 234 -0.58 35.81 -16.53
C ALA A 234 -1.24 36.87 -17.44
N GLU A 235 -1.72 37.97 -16.85
CA GLU A 235 -2.24 39.13 -17.56
C GLU A 235 -1.24 39.76 -18.53
N SER A 236 0.05 39.81 -18.20
CA SER A 236 1.08 40.40 -19.06
C SER A 236 1.43 39.54 -20.28
N VAL A 237 1.24 38.22 -20.19
CA VAL A 237 1.34 37.30 -21.33
C VAL A 237 0.06 37.34 -22.17
N LEU A 238 -1.10 37.28 -21.51
CA LEU A 238 -2.42 37.21 -22.13
C LEU A 238 -2.90 38.55 -22.71
N ASN A 239 -2.34 39.69 -22.28
CA ASN A 239 -2.64 41.03 -22.81
C ASN A 239 -1.82 41.36 -24.08
N THR A 240 -1.10 40.39 -24.65
CA THR A 240 -0.61 40.54 -26.01
C THR A 240 -1.79 40.46 -26.97
N ARG A 241 -2.07 41.57 -27.68
CA ARG A 241 -3.03 41.64 -28.82
C ARG A 241 -2.57 40.81 -30.02
N ARG A 242 -2.03 39.60 -29.81
CA ARG A 242 -1.81 38.62 -30.86
C ARG A 242 -3.16 37.99 -31.15
N ARG A 243 -3.68 38.23 -32.36
CA ARG A 243 -4.70 37.35 -32.92
C ARG A 243 -4.16 35.93 -32.81
N PRO A 244 -4.91 34.96 -32.26
CA PRO A 244 -4.51 33.57 -32.32
C PRO A 244 -4.17 33.26 -33.77
N GLY A 245 -2.99 32.69 -34.02
CA GLY A 245 -2.66 32.17 -35.34
C GLY A 245 -3.65 31.07 -35.75
N VAL A 246 -3.45 30.49 -36.92
CA VAL A 246 -4.19 29.28 -37.31
C VAL A 246 -3.97 28.23 -36.22
N LEU A 247 -5.06 27.65 -35.70
CA LEU A 247 -4.98 26.59 -34.70
C LEU A 247 -4.10 25.46 -35.25
N PRO A 248 -3.21 24.89 -34.43
CA PRO A 248 -2.47 23.70 -34.86
C PRO A 248 -3.47 22.60 -35.24
N PRO A 249 -3.10 21.69 -36.16
CA PRO A 249 -3.94 20.55 -36.48
C PRO A 249 -4.23 19.74 -35.20
N PRO A 250 -5.41 19.08 -35.11
CA PRO A 250 -5.77 18.30 -33.94
C PRO A 250 -4.70 17.24 -33.65
N PHE A 251 -4.31 17.17 -32.38
CA PHE A 251 -3.35 16.17 -31.91
C PHE A 251 -3.94 14.76 -32.04
N PRO A 252 -3.11 13.73 -32.27
CA PRO A 252 -3.57 12.36 -32.22
C PRO A 252 -4.11 12.04 -30.82
N VAL A 253 -5.20 11.27 -30.76
CA VAL A 253 -5.79 10.85 -29.49
C VAL A 253 -4.81 9.93 -28.76
N PRO A 254 -4.48 10.21 -27.48
CA PRO A 254 -3.61 9.34 -26.70
C PRO A 254 -4.18 7.91 -26.57
N PRO A 255 -3.35 6.87 -26.59
CA PRO A 255 -3.82 5.48 -26.46
C PRO A 255 -4.42 5.19 -25.08
N GLU A 256 -4.01 5.91 -24.05
CA GLU A 256 -4.46 5.75 -22.67
C GLU A 256 -4.79 7.11 -22.03
N PRO A 257 -5.68 7.14 -21.01
CA PRO A 257 -5.88 8.33 -20.20
C PRO A 257 -4.56 8.82 -19.60
N GLY A 258 -4.36 10.14 -19.59
CA GLY A 258 -3.19 10.75 -18.95
C GLY A 258 -3.16 10.51 -17.43
N ARG A 259 -2.02 10.84 -16.81
CA ARG A 259 -1.91 10.86 -15.35
C ARG A 259 -2.10 12.30 -14.86
N PRO A 260 -2.97 12.55 -13.88
CA PRO A 260 -3.10 13.88 -13.31
C PRO A 260 -1.80 14.29 -12.61
N PRO A 261 -1.48 15.60 -12.55
CA PRO A 261 -0.36 16.07 -11.75
C PRO A 261 -0.64 15.86 -10.26
N ALA A 262 0.37 15.43 -9.51
CA ALA A 262 0.27 15.35 -8.06
C ALA A 262 0.01 16.76 -7.48
N CYS A 263 -1.10 16.91 -6.76
CA CYS A 263 -1.44 18.17 -6.12
C CYS A 263 -0.81 18.22 -4.72
N PRO A 264 0.05 19.21 -4.41
CA PRO A 264 0.65 19.33 -3.09
C PRO A 264 -0.42 19.67 -2.04
N GLU A 265 -0.24 19.21 -0.80
CA GLU A 265 -1.10 19.63 0.31
C GLU A 265 -0.90 21.12 0.58
N LEU A 266 -1.99 21.90 0.56
CA LEU A 266 -1.97 23.34 0.85
C LEU A 266 -2.90 23.65 2.03
N PRO A 267 -2.51 24.52 2.98
CA PRO A 267 -3.39 24.93 4.06
C PRO A 267 -4.70 25.51 3.55
N GLY A 268 -5.83 24.91 3.94
CA GLY A 268 -7.18 25.33 3.51
C GLY A 268 -7.61 24.82 2.13
N ALA A 269 -6.78 24.03 1.44
CA ALA A 269 -7.16 23.37 0.19
C ALA A 269 -7.98 22.08 0.45
N PRO A 270 -8.76 21.62 -0.53
CA PRO A 270 -9.42 20.31 -0.48
C PRO A 270 -8.43 19.17 -0.24
N ASP A 271 -8.94 18.07 0.34
CA ASP A 271 -8.15 16.85 0.58
C ASP A 271 -7.39 16.42 -0.69
N PRO A 272 -6.05 16.32 -0.66
CA PRO A 272 -5.23 15.98 -1.82
C PRO A 272 -5.60 14.64 -2.45
N LEU A 273 -6.02 13.66 -1.64
CA LEU A 273 -6.44 12.35 -2.13
C LEU A 273 -7.80 12.42 -2.84
N ALA A 274 -8.75 13.20 -2.30
CA ALA A 274 -10.00 13.51 -2.98
C ALA A 274 -9.76 14.28 -4.29
N LEU A 275 -8.80 15.21 -4.31
CA LEU A 275 -8.44 15.96 -5.50
C LEU A 275 -7.78 15.08 -6.57
N ASP A 276 -6.87 14.18 -6.17
CA ASP A 276 -6.26 13.19 -7.05
C ASP A 276 -7.31 12.24 -7.66
N LEU A 277 -8.28 11.80 -6.86
CA LEU A 277 -9.43 11.01 -7.33
C LEU A 277 -10.24 11.77 -8.38
N LEU A 278 -10.59 13.04 -8.11
CA LEU A 278 -11.36 13.87 -9.05
C LEU A 278 -10.56 14.18 -10.32
N ALA A 279 -9.26 14.43 -10.21
CA ALA A 279 -8.39 14.68 -11.35
C ALA A 279 -8.23 13.42 -12.21
N THR A 280 -8.05 12.26 -11.58
CA THR A 280 -8.02 10.96 -12.24
C THR A 280 -9.32 10.72 -13.00
N GLU A 281 -10.46 10.97 -12.36
CA GLU A 281 -11.78 10.83 -13.00
C GLU A 281 -11.94 11.78 -14.20
N ALA A 282 -11.55 13.04 -14.05
CA ALA A 282 -11.64 14.03 -15.12
C ALA A 282 -10.82 13.62 -16.34
N VAL A 283 -9.63 13.04 -16.13
CA VAL A 283 -8.78 12.56 -17.22
C VAL A 283 -9.40 11.34 -17.93
N HIS A 284 -9.97 10.39 -17.18
CA HIS A 284 -10.69 9.25 -17.77
C HIS A 284 -11.92 9.69 -18.57
N ARG A 285 -12.72 10.62 -18.03
CA ARG A 285 -13.88 11.18 -18.72
C ARG A 285 -13.48 11.94 -20.00
N ALA A 286 -12.42 12.73 -19.95
CA ALA A 286 -11.90 13.44 -21.12
C ALA A 286 -11.40 12.46 -22.19
N HIS A 287 -10.71 11.40 -21.80
CA HIS A 287 -10.26 10.35 -22.73
C HIS A 287 -11.43 9.60 -23.37
N ALA A 288 -12.45 9.24 -22.59
CA ALA A 288 -13.68 8.64 -23.11
C ALA A 288 -14.36 9.56 -24.13
N LEU A 289 -14.55 10.85 -23.78
CA LEU A 289 -15.11 11.86 -24.69
C LEU A 289 -14.33 11.97 -26.00
N LEU A 290 -13.00 11.96 -25.95
CA LEU A 290 -12.14 12.05 -27.13
C LEU A 290 -12.19 10.80 -28.02
N THR A 291 -12.36 9.62 -27.42
CA THR A 291 -12.30 8.33 -28.13
C THR A 291 -13.66 7.86 -28.65
N THR A 292 -14.74 8.09 -27.89
CA THR A 292 -16.08 7.59 -28.20
C THR A 292 -17.05 8.69 -28.61
N GLY A 293 -16.72 9.97 -28.33
CA GLY A 293 -17.65 11.09 -28.51
C GLY A 293 -18.80 11.10 -27.50
N THR A 294 -18.76 10.23 -26.49
CA THR A 294 -19.81 10.08 -25.48
C THR A 294 -19.28 10.35 -24.09
N ASP A 295 -20.07 11.06 -23.30
CA ASP A 295 -19.75 11.34 -21.91
C ASP A 295 -20.24 10.18 -21.02
N PRO A 296 -19.35 9.44 -20.34
CA PRO A 296 -19.75 8.31 -19.50
C PRO A 296 -20.56 8.71 -18.26
N VAL A 297 -20.55 10.00 -17.89
CA VAL A 297 -21.28 10.54 -16.74
C VAL A 297 -22.59 11.23 -17.17
N ALA A 298 -22.74 11.54 -18.46
CA ALA A 298 -23.95 12.20 -18.93
C ALA A 298 -25.18 11.31 -18.72
N GLY A 299 -26.21 11.86 -18.08
CA GLY A 299 -27.46 11.17 -17.79
C GLY A 299 -27.46 10.35 -16.50
N LEU A 300 -26.34 10.29 -15.75
CA LEU A 300 -26.36 9.77 -14.39
C LEU A 300 -27.08 10.74 -13.45
N THR A 301 -27.88 10.19 -12.53
CA THR A 301 -28.40 10.98 -11.40
C THR A 301 -27.27 11.28 -10.42
N GLU A 302 -27.44 12.30 -9.57
CA GLU A 302 -26.48 12.63 -8.51
C GLU A 302 -26.14 11.41 -7.63
N TRP A 303 -27.15 10.59 -7.32
CA TRP A 303 -26.97 9.35 -6.59
C TRP A 303 -26.13 8.32 -7.36
N GLN A 304 -26.43 8.11 -8.65
CA GLN A 304 -25.68 7.16 -9.47
C GLN A 304 -24.21 7.60 -9.63
N ASP A 305 -23.97 8.90 -9.80
CA ASP A 305 -22.62 9.46 -9.90
C ASP A 305 -21.87 9.34 -8.57
N THR A 306 -22.55 9.57 -7.44
CA THR A 306 -21.99 9.35 -6.10
C THR A 306 -21.52 7.91 -5.90
N VAL A 307 -22.35 6.93 -6.27
CA VAL A 307 -22.01 5.51 -6.16
C VAL A 307 -20.85 5.15 -7.08
N ARG A 308 -20.85 5.67 -8.32
CA ARG A 308 -19.79 5.48 -9.30
C ARG A 308 -18.44 6.00 -8.78
N LEU A 309 -18.41 7.22 -8.26
CA LEU A 309 -17.21 7.84 -7.66
C LEU A 309 -16.69 7.02 -6.48
N ALA A 310 -17.58 6.61 -5.57
CA ALA A 310 -17.22 5.77 -4.44
C ALA A 310 -16.68 4.39 -4.87
N ALA A 311 -17.23 3.82 -5.95
CA ALA A 311 -16.79 2.54 -6.50
C ALA A 311 -15.40 2.60 -7.15
N ALA A 312 -15.02 3.75 -7.73
CA ALA A 312 -13.70 3.97 -8.31
C ALA A 312 -12.58 4.09 -7.27
N HIS A 313 -12.92 4.39 -6.01
CA HIS A 313 -11.92 4.56 -4.97
C HIS A 313 -11.28 3.22 -4.53
N PRO A 314 -9.93 3.11 -4.51
CA PRO A 314 -9.24 1.91 -4.03
C PRO A 314 -9.60 1.61 -2.57
N GLY A 315 -9.78 0.32 -2.24
CA GLY A 315 -9.92 -0.11 -0.83
C GLY A 315 -11.29 -0.65 -0.41
N ALA A 316 -12.31 -0.62 -1.26
CA ALA A 316 -13.58 -1.34 -1.06
C ALA A 316 -14.31 -1.09 0.28
N GLY A 317 -14.17 0.10 0.89
CA GLY A 317 -14.74 0.37 2.21
C GLY A 317 -13.96 -0.25 3.38
N LEU A 318 -12.84 -0.92 3.12
CA LEU A 318 -12.02 -1.63 4.12
C LEU A 318 -10.91 -0.75 4.71
N THR A 319 -10.53 0.33 4.03
CA THR A 319 -9.52 1.28 4.53
C THR A 319 -10.17 2.40 5.37
N ALA A 320 -9.36 3.08 6.19
CA ALA A 320 -9.83 4.26 6.93
C ALA A 320 -10.26 5.41 5.98
N SER A 321 -9.60 5.55 4.83
CA SER A 321 -9.96 6.52 3.79
C SER A 321 -11.30 6.20 3.13
N SER A 322 -11.54 4.94 2.72
CA SER A 322 -12.83 4.54 2.13
C SER A 322 -13.99 4.68 3.12
N ARG A 323 -13.78 4.40 4.41
CA ARG A 323 -14.82 4.59 5.44
C ARG A 323 -15.15 6.06 5.68
N THR A 324 -14.15 6.93 5.62
CA THR A 324 -14.35 8.39 5.70
C THR A 324 -15.16 8.87 4.50
N LEU A 325 -14.74 8.49 3.29
CA LEU A 325 -15.47 8.81 2.06
C LEU A 325 -16.94 8.34 2.11
N TYR A 326 -17.21 7.10 2.52
CA TYR A 326 -18.58 6.60 2.59
C TYR A 326 -19.43 7.34 3.62
N ARG A 327 -18.85 7.73 4.76
CA ARG A 327 -19.54 8.53 5.77
C ARG A 327 -19.87 9.93 5.24
N ASP A 328 -18.93 10.55 4.55
CA ASP A 328 -19.08 11.93 4.07
C ASP A 328 -20.11 11.98 2.93
N LEU A 329 -20.07 11.01 2.01
CA LEU A 329 -21.08 10.83 0.97
C LEU A 329 -22.46 10.48 1.55
N ALA A 330 -22.51 9.68 2.62
CA ALA A 330 -23.75 9.34 3.32
C ALA A 330 -24.39 10.59 3.91
N ALA A 331 -23.60 11.44 4.56
CA ALA A 331 -24.05 12.73 5.07
C ALA A 331 -24.54 13.66 3.95
N ALA A 332 -23.82 13.73 2.83
CA ALA A 332 -24.18 14.58 1.69
C ALA A 332 -25.47 14.14 0.97
N THR A 333 -25.71 12.83 0.87
CA THR A 333 -26.86 12.25 0.13
C THR A 333 -28.06 11.91 1.01
N GLY A 334 -27.96 12.13 2.33
CA GLY A 334 -29.01 11.74 3.28
C GLY A 334 -29.20 10.21 3.39
N ARG A 335 -28.14 9.44 3.13
CA ARG A 335 -28.11 7.98 3.16
C ARG A 335 -27.29 7.47 4.33
N THR A 336 -27.33 6.17 4.58
CA THR A 336 -26.44 5.49 5.52
C THR A 336 -25.19 4.99 4.82
N ALA A 337 -24.09 4.86 5.57
CA ALA A 337 -22.85 4.29 5.04
C ALA A 337 -23.04 2.83 4.56
N GLY A 338 -23.97 2.08 5.17
CA GLY A 338 -24.34 0.73 4.74
C GLY A 338 -25.03 0.71 3.38
N GLU A 339 -25.96 1.64 3.13
CA GLU A 339 -26.60 1.81 1.82
C GLU A 339 -25.57 2.14 0.73
N ILE A 340 -24.63 3.06 1.01
CA ILE A 340 -23.53 3.39 0.09
C ILE A 340 -22.65 2.17 -0.18
N ALA A 341 -22.24 1.45 0.86
CA ALA A 341 -21.42 0.25 0.69
C ALA A 341 -22.10 -0.81 -0.18
N ARG A 342 -23.41 -1.03 0.01
CA ARG A 342 -24.20 -1.98 -0.78
C ARG A 342 -24.39 -1.52 -2.22
N ALA A 343 -24.63 -0.22 -2.44
CA ALA A 343 -24.72 0.36 -3.78
C ALA A 343 -23.38 0.30 -4.53
N VAL A 344 -22.26 0.55 -3.85
CA VAL A 344 -20.90 0.39 -4.42
C VAL A 344 -20.61 -1.07 -4.77
N ALA A 345 -21.01 -2.02 -3.91
CA ALA A 345 -20.86 -3.44 -4.22
C ALA A 345 -21.65 -3.83 -5.48
N ALA A 346 -22.87 -3.29 -5.66
CA ALA A 346 -23.67 -3.51 -6.86
C ALA A 346 -22.99 -2.88 -8.08
N TRP A 347 -22.55 -1.61 -7.98
CA TRP A 347 -21.85 -0.93 -9.08
C TRP A 347 -20.58 -1.68 -9.52
N ARG A 348 -19.83 -2.27 -8.59
CA ARG A 348 -18.66 -3.08 -8.93
C ARG A 348 -19.02 -4.43 -9.55
N GLN A 349 -20.19 -4.96 -9.23
CA GLN A 349 -20.68 -6.21 -9.81
C GLN A 349 -21.06 -6.04 -11.30
N GLY A 350 -21.66 -4.91 -11.69
CA GLY A 350 -22.10 -4.72 -13.08
C GLY A 350 -22.53 -3.30 -13.46
N GLY A 351 -21.94 -2.29 -12.83
CA GLY A 351 -22.16 -0.87 -13.13
C GLY A 351 -23.58 -0.39 -12.83
N GLN A 352 -24.06 0.52 -13.67
CA GLN A 352 -25.38 1.14 -13.52
C GLN A 352 -26.53 0.11 -13.57
N ALA A 353 -26.42 -0.92 -14.42
CA ALA A 353 -27.44 -1.97 -14.51
C ALA A 353 -27.58 -2.74 -13.20
N ALA A 354 -26.46 -3.06 -12.55
CA ALA A 354 -26.46 -3.73 -11.25
C ALA A 354 -27.04 -2.86 -10.13
N LEU A 355 -26.76 -1.54 -10.16
CA LEU A 355 -27.36 -0.59 -9.21
C LEU A 355 -28.88 -0.54 -9.39
N ALA A 356 -29.38 -0.47 -10.63
CA ALA A 356 -30.81 -0.53 -10.90
C ALA A 356 -31.45 -1.84 -10.40
N VAL A 357 -30.76 -2.97 -10.55
CA VAL A 357 -31.22 -4.28 -10.03
C VAL A 357 -31.25 -4.35 -8.50
N LEU A 358 -30.36 -3.62 -7.83
CA LEU A 358 -30.39 -3.49 -6.37
C LEU A 358 -31.63 -2.72 -5.89
N GLU A 359 -32.00 -1.64 -6.59
CA GLU A 359 -32.93 -0.61 -6.12
C GLU A 359 -34.36 -0.74 -6.65
N GLU A 360 -34.53 -1.26 -7.87
CA GLU A 360 -35.80 -1.23 -8.58
C GLU A 360 -36.26 -2.65 -8.96
N PRO A 361 -37.00 -3.33 -8.07
CA PRO A 361 -37.64 -4.58 -8.43
C PRO A 361 -38.72 -4.33 -9.50
N TRP A 362 -38.75 -5.18 -10.52
CA TRP A 362 -39.67 -5.05 -11.66
C TRP A 362 -40.27 -6.40 -12.02
N ASP A 363 -41.40 -6.40 -12.74
CA ASP A 363 -42.07 -7.62 -13.17
C ASP A 363 -41.65 -7.98 -14.62
N PRO A 364 -40.84 -9.04 -14.82
CA PRO A 364 -40.42 -9.44 -16.15
C PRO A 364 -41.58 -10.00 -16.98
N PRO A 365 -41.60 -9.72 -18.31
CA PRO A 365 -42.56 -10.37 -19.19
C PRO A 365 -42.32 -11.88 -19.22
N ALA A 366 -43.34 -12.63 -19.60
CA ALA A 366 -43.22 -14.07 -19.76
C ALA A 366 -42.04 -14.44 -20.67
N GLY A 367 -41.22 -15.42 -20.27
CA GLY A 367 -40.09 -15.87 -21.08
C GLY A 367 -38.84 -16.27 -20.27
N PRO A 368 -37.69 -15.57 -20.40
CA PRO A 368 -36.43 -16.00 -19.78
C PRO A 368 -36.50 -16.21 -18.27
N PHE A 369 -37.29 -15.40 -17.57
CA PHE A 369 -37.48 -15.52 -16.12
C PHE A 369 -38.22 -16.81 -15.74
N ASP A 370 -39.31 -17.14 -16.45
CA ASP A 370 -40.11 -18.34 -16.16
C ASP A 370 -39.33 -19.64 -16.37
N ARG A 371 -38.40 -19.64 -17.35
CA ARG A 371 -37.52 -20.78 -17.63
C ARG A 371 -36.40 -20.96 -16.61
N ALA A 372 -36.08 -19.92 -15.84
CA ALA A 372 -34.95 -19.94 -14.92
C ALA A 372 -35.16 -20.91 -13.74
N GLY A 373 -36.37 -20.95 -13.18
CA GLY A 373 -36.70 -21.88 -12.09
C GLY A 373 -36.48 -23.35 -12.46
N PRO A 374 -37.12 -23.86 -13.54
CA PRO A 374 -36.87 -25.22 -14.02
C PRO A 374 -35.41 -25.51 -14.38
N ALA A 375 -34.70 -24.54 -14.99
CA ALA A 375 -33.29 -24.70 -15.34
C ALA A 375 -32.40 -24.87 -14.10
N LEU A 376 -32.64 -24.08 -13.04
CA LEU A 376 -31.92 -24.18 -11.76
C LEU A 376 -32.18 -25.53 -11.09
N VAL A 377 -33.43 -25.99 -11.08
CA VAL A 377 -33.77 -27.32 -10.52
C VAL A 377 -33.06 -28.43 -11.28
N ALA A 378 -33.08 -28.40 -12.61
CA ALA A 378 -32.40 -29.39 -13.45
C ALA A 378 -30.88 -29.41 -13.24
N ALA A 379 -30.28 -28.26 -12.93
CA ALA A 379 -28.86 -28.11 -12.63
C ALA A 379 -28.48 -28.43 -11.17
N GLY A 380 -29.43 -28.90 -10.34
CA GLY A 380 -29.16 -29.27 -8.94
C GLY A 380 -29.22 -28.12 -7.95
N PHE A 381 -29.88 -27.00 -8.29
CA PHE A 381 -30.13 -25.86 -7.42
C PHE A 381 -31.63 -25.71 -7.09
N PRO A 382 -32.21 -26.59 -6.26
CA PRO A 382 -33.63 -26.51 -5.90
C PRO A 382 -33.91 -25.39 -4.89
N GLY A 383 -35.18 -25.00 -4.75
CA GLY A 383 -35.66 -24.17 -3.64
C GLY A 383 -35.72 -22.66 -3.89
N PHE A 384 -35.38 -22.20 -5.09
CA PHE A 384 -35.57 -20.81 -5.50
C PHE A 384 -37.06 -20.48 -5.66
N ARG A 385 -37.55 -19.49 -4.92
CA ARG A 385 -38.92 -18.97 -5.02
C ARG A 385 -38.97 -17.68 -5.82
N PRO A 386 -39.83 -17.57 -6.84
CA PRO A 386 -39.96 -16.36 -7.64
C PRO A 386 -40.77 -15.28 -6.93
N ARG A 387 -40.33 -14.02 -7.05
CA ARG A 387 -41.08 -12.82 -6.70
C ARG A 387 -40.54 -11.65 -7.52
N ARG A 388 -41.38 -11.01 -8.34
CA ARG A 388 -40.95 -9.99 -9.32
C ARG A 388 -39.79 -10.54 -10.17
N ASN A 389 -38.71 -9.80 -10.33
CA ASN A 389 -37.48 -10.22 -11.00
C ASN A 389 -36.51 -11.00 -10.09
N HIS A 390 -36.93 -11.47 -8.90
CA HIS A 390 -36.06 -12.17 -7.96
C HIS A 390 -36.39 -13.66 -7.88
N LEU A 391 -35.36 -14.49 -7.84
CA LEU A 391 -35.41 -15.88 -7.43
C LEU A 391 -34.66 -16.01 -6.11
N SER A 392 -35.34 -16.41 -5.03
CA SER A 392 -34.75 -16.39 -3.68
C SER A 392 -34.78 -17.75 -2.97
N THR A 393 -33.70 -18.07 -2.28
CA THR A 393 -33.60 -19.11 -1.24
C THR A 393 -33.41 -18.41 0.13
N PRO A 394 -33.27 -19.13 1.26
CA PRO A 394 -33.02 -18.50 2.56
C PRO A 394 -31.69 -17.73 2.69
N ALA A 395 -30.70 -17.99 1.83
CA ALA A 395 -29.36 -17.39 1.93
C ALA A 395 -28.82 -16.83 0.60
N LEU A 396 -29.41 -17.20 -0.53
CA LEU A 396 -28.99 -16.79 -1.87
C LEU A 396 -30.16 -16.23 -2.66
N GLN A 397 -29.91 -15.19 -3.45
CA GLN A 397 -30.89 -14.58 -4.33
C GLN A 397 -30.26 -14.27 -5.68
N LEU A 398 -30.97 -14.61 -6.76
CA LEU A 398 -30.64 -14.19 -8.11
C LEU A 398 -31.66 -13.14 -8.55
N ARG A 399 -31.20 -12.05 -9.15
CA ARG A 399 -32.06 -10.99 -9.68
C ARG A 399 -31.83 -10.81 -11.17
N LEU A 400 -32.91 -10.76 -11.94
CA LEU A 400 -32.87 -10.49 -13.37
C LEU A 400 -32.85 -8.99 -13.63
N GLY A 401 -31.82 -8.53 -14.34
CA GLY A 401 -31.71 -7.17 -14.84
C GLY A 401 -32.46 -6.93 -16.14
N ARG A 402 -32.76 -5.65 -16.42
CA ARG A 402 -33.37 -5.22 -17.68
C ARG A 402 -32.43 -5.39 -18.88
N ASP A 403 -31.14 -5.54 -18.62
CA ASP A 403 -30.09 -5.92 -19.56
C ASP A 403 -30.09 -7.43 -19.90
N GLY A 404 -30.99 -8.21 -19.29
CA GLY A 404 -31.12 -9.65 -19.51
C GLY A 404 -30.07 -10.49 -18.76
N ARG A 405 -29.31 -9.90 -17.83
CA ARG A 405 -28.32 -10.62 -17.02
C ARG A 405 -28.86 -10.95 -15.64
N TRP A 406 -28.32 -12.02 -15.06
CA TRP A 406 -28.59 -12.49 -13.72
C TRP A 406 -27.50 -12.04 -12.76
N TYR A 407 -27.93 -11.35 -11.71
CA TYR A 407 -27.10 -10.77 -10.66
C TYR A 407 -27.25 -11.58 -9.39
N GLY A 408 -26.11 -11.93 -8.78
CA GLY A 408 -26.05 -12.76 -7.59
C GLY A 408 -26.03 -11.93 -6.30
N TYR A 409 -26.75 -12.39 -5.28
CA TYR A 409 -26.81 -11.79 -3.96
C TYR A 409 -26.77 -12.87 -2.87
N GLU A 410 -26.14 -12.55 -1.74
CA GLU A 410 -26.09 -13.38 -0.54
C GLU A 410 -26.64 -12.64 0.68
N SER A 411 -27.20 -13.37 1.63
CA SER A 411 -27.59 -12.82 2.93
C SER A 411 -27.38 -13.86 4.03
N ASP A 412 -27.15 -13.41 5.26
CA ASP A 412 -27.22 -14.30 6.41
C ASP A 412 -28.63 -14.91 6.51
N PRO A 413 -28.76 -16.20 6.89
CA PRO A 413 -30.07 -16.83 7.03
C PRO A 413 -30.99 -16.05 7.97
N GLY A 414 -32.16 -15.64 7.47
CA GLY A 414 -33.15 -14.88 8.24
C GLY A 414 -32.93 -13.36 8.30
N ARG A 415 -31.91 -12.83 7.62
CA ARG A 415 -31.75 -11.38 7.39
C ARG A 415 -32.32 -11.01 6.02
N GLU A 416 -33.01 -9.87 5.94
CA GLU A 416 -33.52 -9.34 4.67
C GLU A 416 -32.50 -8.45 3.92
N GLU A 417 -31.26 -8.37 4.43
CA GLU A 417 -30.20 -7.56 3.85
C GLU A 417 -29.36 -8.36 2.85
N TRP A 418 -29.66 -8.18 1.57
CA TRP A 418 -29.02 -8.87 0.45
C TRP A 418 -27.80 -8.12 -0.07
N TRP A 419 -26.63 -8.77 -0.06
CA TRP A 419 -25.34 -8.21 -0.52
C TRP A 419 -24.95 -8.70 -1.91
N PRO A 420 -24.63 -7.80 -2.86
CA PRO A 420 -24.20 -8.16 -4.22
C PRO A 420 -22.91 -8.99 -4.25
N ARG A 421 -22.89 -10.11 -4.99
CA ARG A 421 -21.75 -11.03 -5.10
C ARG A 421 -21.64 -11.74 -6.45
N GLY A 422 -20.42 -12.11 -6.81
CA GLY A 422 -20.13 -12.86 -8.04
C GLY A 422 -20.27 -12.02 -9.31
N ILE A 423 -20.01 -12.63 -10.47
CA ILE A 423 -20.00 -11.96 -11.78
C ILE A 423 -21.33 -12.21 -12.50
N PRO A 424 -22.02 -11.16 -12.99
CA PRO A 424 -23.29 -11.31 -13.71
C PRO A 424 -23.19 -12.23 -14.93
N ALA A 425 -24.20 -13.08 -15.13
CA ALA A 425 -24.24 -14.05 -16.23
C ALA A 425 -25.51 -13.89 -17.08
N ALA A 426 -25.47 -14.29 -18.34
CA ALA A 426 -26.68 -14.35 -19.17
C ALA A 426 -27.61 -15.52 -18.76
N ASP A 427 -27.04 -16.56 -18.17
CA ASP A 427 -27.73 -17.77 -17.74
C ASP A 427 -27.84 -17.83 -16.20
N PRO A 428 -29.04 -18.10 -15.63
CA PRO A 428 -29.24 -18.18 -14.18
C PRO A 428 -28.42 -19.29 -13.52
N VAL A 429 -28.19 -20.42 -14.20
CA VAL A 429 -27.38 -21.52 -13.65
C VAL A 429 -25.93 -21.08 -13.53
N ALA A 430 -25.36 -20.47 -14.57
CA ALA A 430 -24.03 -19.89 -14.51
C ALA A 430 -23.88 -18.84 -13.40
N ALA A 431 -24.90 -18.00 -13.17
CA ALA A 431 -24.89 -17.03 -12.06
C ALA A 431 -24.89 -17.74 -10.70
N ALA A 432 -25.73 -18.77 -10.50
CA ALA A 432 -25.79 -19.55 -9.27
C ALA A 432 -24.47 -20.28 -8.97
N THR A 433 -23.91 -20.94 -9.98
CA THR A 433 -22.65 -21.69 -9.88
C THR A 433 -21.50 -20.78 -9.44
N ARG A 434 -21.37 -19.60 -10.07
CA ARG A 434 -20.34 -18.60 -9.71
C ARG A 434 -20.53 -18.05 -8.30
N LEU A 435 -21.77 -17.84 -7.87
CA LEU A 435 -22.08 -17.35 -6.52
C LEU A 435 -21.60 -18.33 -5.44
N LEU A 436 -21.72 -19.63 -5.72
CA LEU A 436 -21.31 -20.71 -4.82
C LEU A 436 -19.84 -21.11 -4.95
N GLY A 437 -19.07 -20.47 -5.84
CA GLY A 437 -17.67 -20.81 -6.11
C GLY A 437 -17.48 -22.21 -6.68
N ARG A 438 -18.46 -22.73 -7.41
CA ARG A 438 -18.46 -24.07 -8.03
C ARG A 438 -18.06 -24.03 -9.50
#